data_AF-A0AAV2ADE9-F1
#
_entry.id   AF-A0AAV2ADE9-F1
#
_cell.length_a   1.000
_cell.length_b   1.000
_cell.length_c   1.000
_cell.angle_alpha   90.00
_cell.angle_beta   90.00
_cell.angle_gamma   90.00
#
_symmetry.space_group_name_H-M   'P 1'
#
loop_
_entity.id
_entity.type
_entity.pdbx_description
1 polymer ?
#
loop_
_entity_poly.entity_id
_entity_poly.type
_entity_poly.pdbx_seq_one_letter_code
_entity_poly.pdbx_strand_id
1 'polypeptide(L)'
;MEADDVGPLHELRYWQYILCRLGSVADFVQSDKFHTVIKILTAAQSRILKLWAEQDRKLTDKINEARDNVKYLQQLEKICQKFYENDMVCILIG
;
A
#
# COMPACT_ATOMS: atom_id res chain seq x y z
N MET A 1 -4.25 14.77 24.56
CA MET A 1 -4.39 14.34 23.16
C MET A 1 -3.10 14.73 22.50
N GLU A 2 -2.06 13.93 22.75
CA GLU A 2 -0.68 14.33 22.53
C GLU A 2 0.02 13.26 21.70
N ALA A 3 0.56 13.68 20.56
CA ALA A 3 1.72 13.14 19.83
C ALA A 3 1.85 11.63 19.52
N ASP A 4 0.94 10.76 19.94
CA ASP A 4 1.06 9.30 19.76
C ASP A 4 0.55 8.79 18.40
N ASP A 5 -0.07 9.65 17.58
CA ASP A 5 -0.75 9.21 16.35
C ASP A 5 0.04 9.47 15.04
N VAL A 6 1.29 9.95 15.14
CA VAL A 6 2.11 10.34 13.98
C VAL A 6 3.53 9.80 14.09
N GLY A 7 3.64 8.50 14.39
CA GLY A 7 4.93 7.79 14.42
C GLY A 7 5.13 6.93 13.17
N PRO A 8 6.38 6.60 12.79
CA PRO A 8 6.69 5.73 11.65
C PRO A 8 6.00 4.35 11.72
N LEU A 9 5.69 3.86 12.92
CA LEU A 9 4.88 2.65 13.13
C LEU A 9 3.40 2.84 12.76
N HIS A 10 2.82 4.00 13.04
CA HIS A 10 1.45 4.34 12.63
C HIS A 10 1.36 4.40 11.10
N GLU A 11 2.30 5.10 10.46
CA GLU A 11 2.38 5.17 9.00
C GLU A 11 2.59 3.79 8.38
N LEU A 12 3.47 2.95 8.94
CA LEU A 12 3.68 1.59 8.45
C LEU A 12 2.41 0.74 8.52
N ARG A 13 1.69 0.77 9.66
CA ARG A 13 0.40 0.07 9.82
C ARG A 13 -0.66 0.60 8.86
N TYR A 14 -0.71 1.91 8.66
CA TYR A 14 -1.60 2.53 7.70
C TYR A 14 -1.32 2.02 6.28
N TRP A 15 -0.06 2.03 5.82
CA TRP A 15 0.30 1.56 4.49
C TRP A 15 0.07 0.04 4.32
N GLN A 16 0.29 -0.77 5.36
CA GLN A 16 -0.06 -2.20 5.35
C GLN A 16 -1.57 -2.42 5.19
N TYR A 17 -2.38 -1.66 5.92
CA TYR A 17 -3.84 -1.71 5.81
C TYR A 17 -4.31 -1.31 4.40
N ILE A 18 -3.76 -0.22 3.84
CA ILE A 18 -4.03 0.20 2.47
C ILE A 18 -3.67 -0.91 1.48
N LEU A 19 -2.49 -1.52 1.62
CA LEU A 19 -2.03 -2.58 0.73
C LEU A 19 -2.94 -3.82 0.76
N CYS A 20 -3.39 -4.24 1.95
CA CYS A 20 -4.34 -5.34 2.09
C CYS A 20 -5.68 -5.02 1.42
N ARG A 21 -6.21 -3.82 1.66
CA ARG A 21 -7.48 -3.37 1.07
C ARG A 21 -7.41 -3.29 -0.45
N LEU A 22 -6.35 -2.69 -1.00
CA LEU A 22 -6.15 -2.61 -2.45
C LEU A 22 -5.90 -3.99 -3.06
N GLY A 23 -5.20 -4.89 -2.36
CA GLY A 23 -5.01 -6.28 -2.75
C GLY A 23 -6.34 -7.01 -2.92
N SER A 24 -7.25 -6.89 -1.95
CA SER A 24 -8.59 -7.52 -2.05
C SER A 24 -9.40 -7.01 -3.25
N VAL A 25 -9.26 -5.73 -3.61
CA VAL A 25 -9.89 -5.16 -4.80
C VAL A 25 -9.24 -5.69 -6.06
N ALA A 26 -7.91 -5.79 -6.10
CA ALA A 26 -7.19 -6.37 -7.24
C ALA A 26 -7.57 -7.84 -7.47
N ASP A 27 -7.73 -8.63 -6.41
CA ASP A 27 -8.18 -10.02 -6.51
C ASP A 27 -9.61 -10.11 -7.07
N PHE A 28 -10.50 -9.22 -6.64
CA PHE A 28 -11.85 -9.14 -7.19
C PHE A 28 -11.85 -8.79 -8.69
N VAL A 29 -10.98 -7.86 -9.11
CA VAL A 29 -10.84 -7.46 -10.51
C VAL A 29 -10.34 -8.62 -11.38
N GLN A 30 -9.52 -9.52 -10.83
CA GLN A 30 -9.08 -10.73 -11.52
C GLN A 30 -10.12 -11.87 -11.50
N SER A 31 -11.24 -11.72 -10.81
CA SER A 31 -12.25 -12.77 -10.72
C SER A 31 -13.01 -12.96 -12.04
N ASP A 32 -13.41 -14.21 -12.32
CA ASP A 32 -14.22 -14.56 -13.50
C ASP A 32 -15.54 -13.78 -13.59
N LYS A 33 -16.12 -13.46 -12.43
CA LYS A 33 -17.34 -12.66 -12.34
C LYS A 33 -17.11 -11.25 -12.89
N PHE A 34 -16.00 -10.62 -12.51
CA PHE A 34 -15.63 -9.30 -13.00
C PHE A 34 -15.35 -9.32 -14.51
N HIS A 35 -14.58 -10.30 -14.98
CA HIS A 35 -14.30 -10.45 -16.41
C HIS A 35 -15.57 -10.67 -17.25
N THR A 36 -16.55 -11.40 -16.73
CA THR A 36 -17.87 -11.56 -17.37
C THR A 36 -18.59 -10.22 -17.52
N VAL A 37 -18.61 -9.39 -16.47
CA VAL A 37 -19.21 -8.04 -16.53
C VAL A 37 -18.49 -7.16 -17.55
N ILE A 38 -17.15 -7.18 -17.59
CA ILE A 38 -16.37 -6.44 -18.59
C ILE A 38 -16.72 -6.89 -20.02
N LYS A 39 -16.84 -8.20 -20.27
CA LYS A 39 -17.24 -8.73 -21.58
C LYS A 39 -18.63 -8.24 -22.01
N ILE A 40 -19.60 -8.24 -21.08
CA ILE A 40 -20.96 -7.73 -21.35
C ILE A 40 -20.93 -6.23 -21.66
N LEU A 41 -20.25 -5.43 -20.84
CA LEU A 41 -20.11 -3.99 -21.06
C LEU A 41 -19.38 -3.66 -22.38
N THR A 42 -18.46 -4.53 -22.79
CA THR A 42 -17.74 -4.42 -24.08
C THR A 42 -18.65 -4.71 -25.25
N ALA A 43 -19.47 -5.77 -25.18
CA ALA A 43 -20.49 -6.06 -26.19
C ALA A 43 -21.51 -4.91 -26.31
N ALA A 44 -21.84 -4.26 -25.19
CA ALA A 44 -22.72 -3.09 -25.15
C ALA A 44 -22.05 -1.77 -25.55
N GLN A 45 -20.75 -1.76 -25.90
CA GLN A 45 -19.96 -0.56 -26.21
C GLN A 45 -20.09 0.55 -25.15
N SER A 46 -20.16 0.16 -23.88
CA SER A 46 -20.41 1.09 -22.79
C SER A 46 -19.26 2.08 -22.59
N ARG A 47 -19.60 3.37 -22.42
CA ARG A 47 -18.63 4.43 -22.07
C ARG A 47 -17.96 4.19 -20.71
N ILE A 48 -18.57 3.36 -19.86
CA ILE A 48 -18.05 2.99 -18.53
C ILE A 48 -16.68 2.30 -18.63
N LEU A 49 -16.39 1.59 -19.73
CA LEU A 49 -15.09 0.91 -19.91
C LEU A 49 -13.91 1.88 -19.96
N LYS A 50 -14.10 3.09 -20.52
CA LYS A 50 -13.06 4.13 -20.53
C LYS A 50 -12.79 4.67 -19.13
N LEU A 51 -13.85 4.87 -18.35
CA LEU A 51 -13.73 5.27 -16.95
C LEU A 51 -13.06 4.18 -16.13
N TRP A 52 -13.43 2.91 -16.36
CA TRP A 52 -12.85 1.76 -15.69
C TRP A 52 -11.34 1.66 -15.93
N ALA A 53 -10.88 1.77 -17.17
CA ALA A 53 -9.45 1.71 -17.49
C ALA A 53 -8.63 2.77 -16.73
N GLU A 54 -9.18 3.97 -16.55
CA GLU A 54 -8.53 5.02 -15.75
C GLU A 54 -8.50 4.68 -14.25
N GLN A 55 -9.55 4.07 -13.71
CA GLN A 55 -9.57 3.62 -12.31
C GLN A 55 -8.62 2.46 -12.07
N ASP A 56 -8.51 1.52 -13.00
CA ASP A 56 -7.60 0.37 -12.92
C ASP A 56 -6.12 0.82 -12.93
N ARG A 57 -5.80 1.82 -13.75
CA ARG A 57 -4.48 2.48 -13.72
C ARG A 57 -4.20 3.11 -12.36
N LYS A 58 -5.14 3.89 -11.82
CA LYS A 58 -5.00 4.50 -10.49
C LYS A 58 -4.84 3.48 -9.37
N LEU A 59 -5.57 2.37 -9.44
CA LEU A 59 -5.46 1.26 -8.50
C LEU A 59 -4.03 0.68 -8.52
N THR A 60 -3.50 0.43 -9.72
CA THR A 60 -2.13 -0.07 -9.91
C THR A 60 -1.10 0.90 -9.35
N ASP A 61 -1.22 2.20 -9.66
CA ASP A 61 -0.32 3.23 -9.15
C ASP A 61 -0.34 3.30 -7.62
N LYS A 62 -1.53 3.24 -7.00
CA LYS A 62 -1.70 3.26 -5.54
C LYS A 62 -1.15 2.01 -4.86
N ILE A 63 -1.26 0.85 -5.49
CA ILE A 63 -0.65 -0.40 -4.99
C ILE A 63 0.88 -0.28 -5.01
N ASN A 64 1.46 0.26 -6.09
CA ASN A 64 2.90 0.45 -6.20
C ASN A 64 3.41 1.46 -5.18
N GLU A 65 2.74 2.60 -5.04
CA GLU A 65 3.04 3.62 -4.03
C GLU A 65 3.02 3.03 -2.61
N ALA A 66 1.98 2.26 -2.27
CA ALA A 66 1.90 1.60 -0.96
C ALA A 66 3.03 0.59 -0.74
N ARG A 67 3.40 -0.20 -1.77
CA ARG A 67 4.53 -1.15 -1.70
C ARG A 67 5.85 -0.45 -1.44
N ASP A 68 6.11 0.64 -2.15
CA ASP A 68 7.37 1.38 -2.03
C ASP A 68 7.45 2.10 -0.68
N ASN A 69 6.34 2.67 -0.19
CA ASN A 69 6.26 3.28 1.13
C ASN A 69 6.51 2.25 2.25
N VAL A 70 5.92 1.05 2.16
CA VAL A 70 6.19 -0.04 3.13
C VAL A 70 7.67 -0.41 3.11
N LYS A 71 8.29 -0.58 1.94
CA LYS A 71 9.72 -0.90 1.83
C LYS A 71 10.61 0.19 2.40
N TYR A 72 10.27 1.45 2.16
CA TYR A 72 11.04 2.60 2.67
C TYR A 72 10.97 2.65 4.19
N LEU A 73 9.76 2.59 4.76
CA LEU A 73 9.55 2.63 6.20
C LEU A 73 10.22 1.44 6.91
N GLN A 74 10.18 0.24 6.34
CA GLN A 74 10.89 -0.93 6.87
C GLN A 74 12.42 -0.77 6.85
N GLN A 75 12.97 -0.12 5.83
CA GLN A 75 14.41 0.17 5.77
C GLN A 75 14.80 1.23 6.80
N LEU A 76 13.98 2.28 6.93
CA LEU A 76 14.17 3.32 7.92
C LEU A 76 14.14 2.73 9.34
N GLU A 77 13.18 1.86 9.66
CA GLU A 77 13.08 1.17 10.94
C GLU A 77 14.36 0.38 11.26
N LYS A 78 14.90 -0.38 10.29
CA LYS A 78 16.16 -1.13 10.46
C LYS A 78 17.36 -0.22 10.72
N ILE A 79 17.42 0.92 10.04
CA ILE A 79 18.51 1.90 10.22
C ILE A 79 18.39 2.52 11.61
N CYS A 80 17.19 2.99 11.99
CA CYS A 80 16.93 3.54 13.33
C CYS A 80 17.27 2.52 14.42
N GLN A 81 16.87 1.27 14.28
CA GLN A 81 17.19 0.21 15.24
C GLN A 81 18.70 0.05 15.44
N LYS A 82 19.49 0.03 14.35
CA LYS A 82 20.95 -0.03 14.43
C LYS A 82 21.55 1.19 15.12
N PHE A 83 21.01 2.39 14.90
CA PHE A 83 21.47 3.59 15.61
C PHE A 83 21.17 3.49 17.11
N TYR A 84 19.97 3.06 17.51
CA TYR A 84 19.64 2.83 18.92
C TYR A 84 20.50 1.76 19.58
N GLU A 85 20.81 0.67 18.88
CA GLU A 85 21.73 -0.37 19.38
C GLU A 85 23.15 0.17 19.56
N ASN A 86 23.66 0.97 18.61
CA ASN A 86 25.00 1.56 18.72
C ASN A 86 25.09 2.66 19.80
N ASP A 87 24.07 3.51 19.95
CA ASP A 87 24.03 4.53 21.00
C ASP A 87 23.87 3.91 22.40
N MET A 88 23.05 2.86 22.55
CA MET A 88 22.94 2.14 23.83
C MET A 88 24.26 1.46 24.21
N VAL A 89 25.03 0.97 23.23
CA VAL A 89 26.39 0.44 23.44
C VAL A 89 27.39 1.55 23.82
N CYS A 90 27.28 2.75 23.24
CA CYS A 90 28.09 3.90 23.65
C CYS A 90 27.80 4.36 25.10
N ILE A 91 26.56 4.27 25.57
CA ILE A 91 26.18 4.66 26.95
C ILE A 91 26.61 3.59 27.97
N LEU A 92 26.69 2.31 27.58
CA LEU A 92 27.09 1.21 28.47
C LEU A 92 28.62 1.02 28.57
N ILE A 93 29.40 1.68 27.72
CA ILE A 93 30.88 1.59 27.70
C ILE A 93 31.56 2.90 28.17
N GLY A 94 30.79 3.97 28.44
CA GLY A 94 31.28 5.22 29.02
C GLY A 94 31.14 5.28 30.54
#